data_AF-H6QD09-F1
#
_entry.id   AF-H6QD09-F1
#
_cell.length_a   1.000
_cell.length_b   1.000
_cell.length_c   1.000
_cell.angle_alpha   90.00
_cell.angle_beta   90.00
_cell.angle_gamma   90.00
#
_symmetry.space_group_name_H-M   'P 1'
#
loop_
_entity.id
_entity.type
_entity.pdbx_description
1 polymer ?
#
loop_
_entity_poly.entity_id
_entity_poly.type
_entity_poly.pdbx_seq_one_letter_code
_entity_poly.pdbx_strand_id
1 'polypeptide(L)' 'MELYVVFPQSPPEEWLGVPGVKAVSVKELGSIEDKLVVVAGDCQLAERLQAACLTEEEAEELLKELKAYPPT' A
#
# COMPACT_ATOMS: atom_id res chain seq x y z
N MET A 1 9.59 -4.35 -9.90
CA MET A 1 8.32 -3.57 -9.86
C MET A 1 8.01 -3.35 -8.39
N GLU A 2 7.70 -2.14 -7.95
CA GLU A 2 7.44 -1.84 -6.53
C GLU A 2 5.95 -1.57 -6.31
N LEU A 3 5.35 -2.23 -5.32
CA LEU A 3 3.97 -1.98 -4.88
C LEU A 3 3.96 -0.86 -3.86
N TYR A 4 3.20 0.20 -4.12
CA TYR A 4 3.00 1.30 -3.18
C TYR A 4 1.73 1.07 -2.39
N VAL A 5 1.86 0.95 -1.07
CA VAL A 5 0.72 0.80 -0.15
C VAL A 5 0.54 2.12 0.57
N VAL A 6 -0.57 2.78 0.29
CA VAL A 6 -0.87 4.11 0.79
C VAL A 6 -1.81 4.00 1.98
N PHE A 7 -1.42 4.66 3.07
CA PHE A 7 -2.24 4.76 4.25
C PHE A 7 -2.78 6.19 4.38
N PRO A 8 -4.02 6.38 4.86
CA PRO A 8 -4.57 7.71 5.12
C PRO A 8 -3.75 8.46 6.20
N GLN A 9 -3.08 7.72 7.08
CA GLN A 9 -2.16 8.23 8.09
C GLN A 9 -0.77 7.59 7.94
N SER A 10 0.03 7.56 9.01
CA SER A 10 1.31 6.86 9.01
C SER A 10 1.09 5.36 8.81
N PRO A 11 1.88 4.71 7.93
CA PRO A 11 1.82 3.27 7.74
C PRO A 11 2.18 2.54 9.05
N PRO A 12 1.55 1.38 9.34
CA PRO A 12 1.94 0.53 10.46
C PRO A 12 3.37 0.00 10.28
N GLU A 13 4.10 -0.20 11.38
CA GLU A 13 5.51 -0.62 11.36
C GLU A 13 5.72 -1.97 10.66
N GLU A 14 4.72 -2.86 10.73
CA GLU A 14 4.72 -4.17 10.09
C GLU A 14 4.82 -4.14 8.56
N TRP A 15 4.49 -3.00 7.93
CA TRP A 15 4.61 -2.77 6.49
C TRP A 15 5.97 -2.16 6.11
N LEU A 16 6.73 -1.67 7.09
CA LEU A 16 8.05 -1.10 6.85
C LEU A 16 9.08 -2.22 6.64
N GLY A 17 9.87 -2.09 5.58
CA GLY A 17 10.94 -3.04 5.26
C GLY A 17 10.50 -4.32 4.53
N VAL A 18 9.26 -4.38 4.05
CA VAL A 18 8.80 -5.47 3.19
C VAL A 18 9.45 -5.32 1.80
N PRO A 19 10.19 -6.33 1.29
CA PRO A 19 10.87 -6.24 0.01
C PRO A 19 9.89 -5.99 -1.15
N GLY A 20 10.25 -5.06 -2.04
CA GLY A 20 9.44 -4.69 -3.22
C GLY A 20 8.11 -4.00 -2.89
N VAL A 21 7.91 -3.59 -1.64
CA VAL A 21 6.71 -2.90 -1.15
C VAL A 21 7.13 -1.61 -0.47
N LYS A 22 6.43 -0.53 -0.79
CA LYS A 22 6.68 0.80 -0.23
C LYS A 22 5.43 1.32 0.44
N ALA A 23 5.41 1.18 1.76
CA ALA A 23 4.35 1.71 2.59
C ALA A 23 4.59 3.20 2.85
N VAL A 24 3.64 4.05 2.47
CA VAL A 24 3.73 5.49 2.59
C VAL A 24 2.43 6.08 3.08
N SER A 25 2.51 7.22 3.76
CA SER A 25 1.31 8.01 4.04
C SER A 25 0.86 8.77 2.79
N VAL A 26 -0.44 9.08 2.70
CA VAL A 26 -0.98 9.94 1.64
C VAL A 26 -0.28 11.30 1.54
N LYS A 27 0.27 11.80 2.65
CA LYS A 27 0.99 13.08 2.70
C LYS A 27 2.38 13.01 2.07
N GLU A 28 2.98 11.83 2.08
CA GLU A 28 4.29 11.55 1.50
C GLU A 28 4.17 10.97 0.08
N LEU A 29 2.95 10.62 -0.32
CA LEU A 29 2.64 10.19 -1.67
C LEU A 29 2.85 11.36 -2.63
N GLY A 30 3.96 11.31 -3.37
CA GLY A 30 4.21 12.20 -4.50
C GLY A 30 3.42 11.80 -5.75
N SER A 31 4.01 11.93 -6.93
CA SER A 31 3.33 11.49 -8.17
C SER A 31 3.17 9.97 -8.21
N ILE A 32 1.99 9.52 -8.64
CA ILE A 32 1.60 8.11 -8.77
C ILE A 32 1.61 7.60 -10.21
N GLU A 33 1.98 8.46 -11.17
CA GLU A 33 2.18 8.05 -12.57
C GLU A 33 3.21 6.90 -12.64
N ASP A 34 2.82 5.82 -13.34
CA ASP A 34 3.58 4.58 -13.52
C ASP A 34 3.88 3.76 -12.24
N LYS A 35 3.14 3.99 -11.14
CA LYS A 35 3.26 3.20 -9.90
C LYS A 35 2.05 2.30 -9.69
N LEU A 36 2.30 1.07 -9.23
CA LEU A 36 1.24 0.19 -8.76
C LEU A 36 0.86 0.64 -7.35
N VAL A 37 -0.29 1.31 -7.21
CA VAL A 37 -0.74 1.91 -5.95
C VAL A 37 -1.98 1.20 -5.43
N VAL A 38 -1.97 0.84 -4.14
CA VAL A 38 -3.13 0.35 -3.40
C VAL A 38 -3.30 1.17 -2.13
N VAL A 39 -4.54 1.46 -1.73
CA VAL A 39 -4.85 2.20 -0.51
C VAL A 39 -5.46 1.25 0.51
N ALA A 40 -4.90 1.20 1.72
CA ALA A 40 -5.38 0.35 2.79
C ALA A 40 -6.29 1.14 3.76
N GLY A 41 -7.51 0.64 3.98
CA GLY A 41 -8.44 1.15 4.99
C GLY A 41 -9.19 2.44 4.63
N ASP A 42 -9.01 3.00 3.43
CA ASP A 42 -9.71 4.22 3.00
C ASP A 42 -10.07 4.17 1.50
N CYS A 43 -11.25 3.66 1.19
CA CYS A 43 -11.70 3.55 -0.20
C CYS A 43 -12.06 4.90 -0.84
N GLN A 44 -12.47 5.89 -0.04
CA GLN A 44 -12.71 7.23 -0.58
C GLN A 44 -11.39 7.86 -1.04
N LEU A 45 -10.30 7.63 -0.30
CA LEU A 45 -8.97 8.03 -0.73
C LEU A 45 -8.53 7.26 -1.97
N ALA A 46 -8.80 5.95 -2.05
CA ALA A 46 -8.51 5.13 -3.22
C ALA A 46 -9.19 5.68 -4.49
N GLU A 47 -10.48 6.02 -4.41
CA GLU A 47 -11.22 6.61 -5.52
C GLU A 47 -10.61 7.94 -5.99
N ARG A 48 -10.21 8.80 -5.05
CA ARG A 48 -9.56 10.09 -5.36
C ARG A 48 -8.21 9.92 -6.03
N LEU A 49 -7.49 8.86 -5.70
CA LEU A 49 -6.19 8.50 -6.28
C LEU A 49 -6.31 7.60 -7.51
N GLN A 50 -7.53 7.21 -7.91
CA GLN A 50 -7.79 6.21 -8.95
C GLN A 50 -7.00 4.91 -8.73
N ALA A 51 -6.82 4.54 -7.46
CA ALA A 51 -6.09 3.36 -7.01
C ALA A 51 -7.05 2.28 -6.49
N ALA A 52 -6.56 1.05 -6.33
CA ALA A 52 -7.37 -0.01 -5.72
C ALA A 52 -7.48 0.23 -4.20
N CYS A 53 -8.67 -0.02 -3.65
CA CYS A 53 -8.89 -0.05 -2.21
C CYS A 53 -8.70 -1.47 -1.67
N LEU A 54 -8.05 -1.59 -0.53
CA LEU A 54 -8.02 -2.79 0.29
C LEU A 54 -8.68 -2.47 1.64
N THR A 55 -9.55 -3.35 2.08
CA THR A 55 -10.01 -3.36 3.48
C THR A 55 -8.85 -3.71 4.42
N GLU A 56 -9.03 -3.48 5.72
CA GLU A 56 -8.01 -3.84 6.73
C GLU A 56 -7.66 -5.34 6.65
N GLU A 57 -8.67 -6.21 6.56
CA GLU A 57 -8.49 -7.67 6.45
C GLU A 57 -7.72 -8.06 5.17
N GLU A 58 -8.08 -7.47 4.02
CA GLU A 58 -7.38 -7.73 2.76
C GLU A 58 -5.93 -7.21 2.79
N ALA A 59 -5.69 -6.08 3.44
CA ALA A 59 -4.35 -5.54 3.62
C ALA A 59 -3.50 -6.49 4.49
N GLU A 60 -4.04 -7.00 5.59
CA GLU A 60 -3.35 -7.98 6.43
C GLU A 60 -3.01 -9.28 5.68
N GLU A 61 -3.95 -9.81 4.90
CA GLU A 61 -3.70 -11.01 4.08
C GLU A 61 -2.64 -10.74 3.01
N LEU A 62 -2.72 -9.59 2.34
CA LEU A 62 -1.70 -9.18 1.36
C LEU A 62 -0.31 -9.07 2.02
N LEU A 63 -0.23 -8.49 3.22
CA LEU A 63 1.05 -8.39 3.94
C LEU A 63 1.63 -9.75 4.27
N LYS A 64 0.79 -10.71 4.67
CA LYS A 64 1.22 -12.09 4.94
C LYS A 64 1.79 -12.73 3.67
N GLU A 65 1.10 -12.58 2.55
CA GLU A 65 1.55 -13.11 1.26
C GLU A 65 2.86 -12.46 0.81
N LEU A 66 3.01 -11.15 0.95
CA LEU A 66 4.24 -10.43 0.60
C LEU A 66 5.43 -10.82 1.48
N LYS A 67 5.18 -11.14 2.76
CA LYS A 67 6.21 -11.64 3.67
C LYS A 67 6.59 -13.10 3.37
N ALA A 68 5.63 -13.92 2.97
CA ALA A 68 5.85 -15.31 2.59
C ALA A 68 6.54 -15.44 1.22
N TYR A 69 6.14 -14.59 0.27
CA TYR A 69 6.60 -14.56 -1.11
C TYR A 69 6.98 -13.13 -1.50
N PRO A 70 8.16 -12.64 -1.04
CA PRO A 70 8.61 -11.31 -1.40
C PRO A 70 8.75 -11.21 -2.92
N PRO A 71 8.18 -10.16 -3.55
CA PRO A 71 8.36 -9.94 -4.98
C PRO A 71 9.88 -9.81 -5.27
N THR A 72 10.37 -10.64 -6.20
CA THR A 72 11.78 -10.74 -6.61
C THR A 72 12.15 -9.76 -7.71
#